data_AF-A0A1C3YDH9-F1
#
_entry.id   AF-A0A1C3YDH9-F1
#
_cell.length_a   1.000
_cell.length_b   1.000
_cell.length_c   1.000
_cell.angle_alpha   90.00
_cell.angle_beta   90.00
_cell.angle_gamma   90.00
#
_symmetry.space_group_name_H-M   'P 1'
#
loop_
_entity.id
_entity.type
_entity.pdbx_description
1 polymer ?
#
loop_
_entity_poly.entity_id
_entity_poly.type
_entity_poly.pdbx_seq_one_letter_code
_entity_poly.pdbx_strand_id
1 'polypeptide(L)'
;PWEQSLGASIFGTPQYTLPVDDLGEAVPPSWQHRNQPAPAGLRLAMSWLELLPSADNPQTSITIHGVPYTATLGPSGMENDIYLFQQ
;
A
#
# COMPACT_ATOMS: atom_id res chain seq x y z
N PRO A 1 -26.50 3.43 -17.61
CA PRO A 1 -25.68 2.76 -18.65
C PRO A 1 -24.40 3.56 -18.87
N TRP A 2 -23.30 3.15 -18.24
CA TRP A 2 -22.02 3.85 -18.32
C TRP A 2 -21.17 3.21 -19.42
N GLU A 3 -21.23 3.82 -20.61
CA GLU A 3 -20.23 3.65 -21.65
C GLU A 3 -19.13 4.69 -21.43
N GLN A 4 -17.92 4.23 -21.11
CA GLN A 4 -16.71 5.04 -21.31
C GLN A 4 -15.70 4.21 -22.09
N SER A 5 -15.72 4.51 -23.39
CA SER A 5 -14.75 4.24 -24.44
C SER A 5 -13.35 3.82 -23.98
N LEU A 6 -12.99 2.57 -24.27
CA LEU A 6 -11.63 2.06 -24.17
C LEU A 6 -10.82 2.54 -25.39
N GLY A 7 -10.14 3.67 -25.24
CA GLY A 7 -9.10 4.09 -26.19
C GLY A 7 -7.94 3.12 -26.13
N ALA A 8 -7.71 2.40 -27.23
CA ALA A 8 -6.54 1.54 -27.42
C ALA A 8 -5.25 2.37 -27.30
N SER A 9 -4.38 2.01 -26.34
CA SER A 9 -3.04 2.56 -26.21
C SER A 9 -2.01 1.48 -26.52
N ILE A 10 -1.09 1.82 -27.41
CA ILE A 10 -0.07 0.98 -28.06
C ILE A 10 1.17 0.78 -27.18
N PHE A 11 1.19 1.41 -26.01
CA PHE A 11 2.10 1.13 -24.91
C PHE A 11 1.30 0.32 -23.91
N GLY A 12 1.86 -0.81 -23.45
CA GLY A 12 1.17 -1.87 -22.72
C GLY A 12 0.07 -1.37 -21.79
N THR A 13 -1.07 -2.08 -21.80
CA THR A 13 -2.26 -1.82 -21.00
C THR A 13 -1.87 -1.09 -19.72
N PRO A 14 -2.39 0.12 -19.41
CA PRO A 14 -2.29 0.60 -18.05
C PRO A 14 -2.89 -0.54 -17.24
N GLN A 15 -2.03 -1.24 -16.49
CA GLN A 15 -2.53 -2.15 -15.48
C GLN A 15 -3.32 -1.20 -14.61
N TYR A 16 -4.64 -1.21 -14.77
CA TYR A 16 -5.53 -0.90 -13.68
C TYR A 16 -5.19 -1.98 -12.66
N THR A 17 -4.07 -1.81 -11.97
CA THR A 17 -3.91 -2.34 -10.63
C THR A 17 -5.15 -1.85 -9.96
N LEU A 18 -6.09 -2.79 -9.72
CA LEU A 18 -7.21 -2.54 -8.84
C LEU A 18 -6.62 -1.80 -7.64
N PRO A 19 -7.20 -0.66 -7.22
CA PRO A 19 -6.70 0.03 -6.05
C PRO A 19 -6.56 -1.04 -4.96
N VAL A 20 -5.32 -1.25 -4.48
CA VAL A 20 -5.07 -2.09 -3.31
C VAL A 20 -6.10 -1.65 -2.29
N ASP A 21 -6.90 -2.60 -1.78
CA ASP A 21 -8.01 -2.31 -0.88
C ASP A 21 -7.54 -1.29 0.17
N ASP A 22 -8.35 -0.27 0.42
CA ASP A 22 -7.99 0.78 1.37
C ASP A 22 -7.82 0.17 2.76
N LEU A 23 -6.63 0.35 3.35
CA LEU A 23 -6.26 -0.23 4.63
C LEU A 23 -6.56 0.69 5.82
N GLY A 24 -7.47 1.67 5.65
CA GLY A 24 -7.91 2.61 6.68
C GLY A 24 -8.42 1.93 7.95
N GLU A 25 -9.17 0.84 7.81
CA GLU A 25 -9.70 0.08 8.96
C GLU A 25 -8.60 -0.63 9.78
N ALA A 26 -7.38 -0.76 9.23
CA ALA A 26 -6.27 -1.43 9.90
C ALA A 26 -5.40 -0.48 10.74
N VAL A 27 -5.62 0.84 10.67
CA VAL A 27 -4.92 1.84 11.50
C VAL A 27 -5.76 2.22 12.73
N PRO A 28 -5.14 2.63 13.85
CA PRO A 28 -5.89 3.03 15.04
C PRO A 28 -6.71 4.32 14.78
N PRO A 29 -7.79 4.57 15.53
CA PRO A 29 -8.59 5.80 15.39
C PRO A 29 -7.81 7.11 15.55
N SER A 30 -6.68 7.06 16.28
CA SER A 30 -5.77 8.20 16.46
C SER A 30 -4.74 8.36 15.33
N TRP A 31 -4.96 7.70 14.19
CA TRP A 31 -4.06 7.76 13.04
C TRP A 31 -3.84 9.20 12.57
N GLN A 32 -2.59 9.53 12.30
CA GLN A 32 -2.20 10.79 11.70
C GLN A 32 -1.34 10.48 10.50
N HIS A 33 -1.67 11.07 9.35
CA HIS A 33 -0.91 10.87 8.13
C HIS A 33 0.45 11.57 8.22
N ARG A 34 1.52 10.78 8.10
CA ARG A 34 2.93 11.20 8.12
C ARG A 34 3.83 10.02 7.80
N ASN A 35 5.12 10.28 7.58
CA ASN A 35 6.13 9.22 7.52
C ASN A 35 6.33 8.62 8.92
N GLN A 36 6.08 7.32 9.07
CA GLN A 36 6.13 6.65 10.38
C GLN A 36 6.19 5.13 10.25
N PRO A 37 6.55 4.41 11.33
CA PRO A 37 6.41 2.96 11.38
C PRO A 37 4.96 2.53 11.17
N ALA A 38 4.77 1.40 10.49
CA ALA A 38 3.45 0.79 10.35
C ALA A 38 2.95 0.24 11.71
N PRO A 39 1.73 0.62 12.15
CA PRO A 39 1.15 0.10 13.38
C PRO A 39 0.90 -1.41 13.25
N ALA A 40 0.80 -2.10 14.38
CA ALA A 40 0.67 -3.56 14.41
C ALA A 40 -0.53 -4.09 13.61
N GLY A 41 -1.70 -3.43 13.73
CA GLY A 41 -2.90 -3.79 12.98
C GLY A 41 -2.70 -3.72 11.47
N LEU A 42 -2.08 -2.64 10.99
CA LEU A 42 -1.76 -2.47 9.58
C LEU A 42 -0.75 -3.53 9.09
N ARG A 43 0.31 -3.82 9.87
CA ARG A 43 1.27 -4.88 9.51
C ARG A 43 0.61 -6.24 9.41
N LEU A 44 -0.32 -6.56 10.31
CA LEU A 44 -1.08 -7.80 10.26
C LEU A 44 -1.97 -7.88 9.03
N ALA A 45 -2.69 -6.81 8.71
CA ALA A 45 -3.51 -6.73 7.49
C ALA A 45 -2.66 -6.89 6.23
N MET A 46 -1.52 -6.20 6.16
CA MET A 46 -0.57 -6.34 5.06
C MET A 46 -0.04 -7.77 4.93
N SER A 47 0.23 -8.46 6.04
CA SER A 47 0.64 -9.87 6.02
C SER A 47 -0.44 -10.78 5.44
N TRP A 48 -1.70 -10.61 5.86
CA TRP A 48 -2.83 -11.39 5.35
C TRP A 48 -3.13 -11.16 3.87
N LEU A 49 -2.80 -9.97 3.37
CA LEU A 49 -3.01 -9.58 1.98
C LEU A 49 -1.75 -9.78 1.11
N GLU A 50 -0.66 -10.34 1.66
CA GLU A 50 0.62 -10.52 0.97
C GLU A 50 1.22 -9.20 0.43
N LEU A 51 1.00 -8.11 1.16
CA LEU A 51 1.47 -6.75 0.86
C LEU A 51 2.72 -6.34 1.64
N LEU A 52 3.31 -7.24 2.43
CA LEU A 52 4.54 -6.93 3.16
C LEU A 52 5.71 -6.78 2.17
N PRO A 53 6.53 -5.72 2.30
CA PRO A 53 7.76 -5.63 1.54
C PRO A 53 8.76 -6.70 2.02
N SER A 54 9.60 -7.16 1.11
CA SER A 54 10.62 -8.18 1.33
C SER A 54 11.95 -7.78 0.67
N ALA A 55 12.99 -8.60 0.80
CA ALA A 55 14.26 -8.33 0.13
C ALA A 55 14.12 -8.33 -1.41
N ASP A 56 13.27 -9.22 -1.95
CA ASP A 56 13.01 -9.33 -3.39
C ASP A 56 12.07 -8.24 -3.91
N ASN A 57 11.13 -7.78 -3.06
CA ASN A 57 10.24 -6.67 -3.35
C ASN A 57 10.28 -5.61 -2.23
N PRO A 58 11.26 -4.68 -2.24
CA PRO A 58 11.55 -3.81 -1.11
C PRO A 58 10.51 -2.71 -0.86
N GLN A 59 9.58 -2.51 -1.80
CA GLN A 59 8.56 -1.47 -1.73
C GLN A 59 7.20 -2.03 -2.12
N THR A 60 6.16 -1.64 -1.38
CA THR A 60 4.77 -1.96 -1.72
C THR A 60 3.92 -0.72 -1.57
N SER A 61 3.13 -0.39 -2.60
CA SER A 61 2.21 0.74 -2.57
C SER A 61 0.89 0.33 -1.91
N ILE A 62 0.41 1.13 -0.97
CA ILE A 62 -0.86 0.93 -0.27
C ILE A 62 -1.62 2.24 -0.17
N THR A 63 -2.92 2.17 0.09
CA THR A 63 -3.76 3.34 0.39
C THR A 63 -4.32 3.23 1.79
N ILE A 64 -4.30 4.32 2.56
CA ILE A 64 -4.87 4.41 3.91
C ILE A 64 -5.79 5.63 3.94
N HIS A 65 -7.09 5.44 4.11
CA HIS A 65 -8.11 6.51 4.06
C HIS A 65 -7.99 7.39 2.80
N GLY A 66 -7.74 6.79 1.64
CA GLY A 66 -7.55 7.48 0.37
C GLY A 66 -6.19 8.16 0.19
N VAL A 67 -5.29 8.11 1.19
CA VAL A 67 -3.95 8.69 1.10
C VAL A 67 -2.95 7.60 0.66
N PRO A 68 -2.20 7.82 -0.42
CA PRO A 68 -1.23 6.85 -0.92
C PRO A 68 0.07 6.83 -0.08
N TYR A 69 0.59 5.63 0.15
CA TYR A 69 1.84 5.37 0.86
C TYR A 69 2.69 4.33 0.13
N THR A 70 4.00 4.48 0.25
CA THR A 70 4.97 3.41 0.02
C THR A 70 5.36 2.79 1.35
N ALA A 71 5.13 1.50 1.51
CA ALA A 71 5.65 0.69 2.60
C ALA A 71 7.01 0.08 2.24
N THR A 72 7.96 0.12 3.16
CA THR A 72 9.30 -0.46 2.99
C THR A 72 9.72 -1.25 4.23
N LEU A 73 10.68 -2.15 4.08
CA LEU A 73 11.42 -2.67 5.21
C LEU A 73 12.15 -1.52 5.93
N GLY A 74 12.14 -1.57 7.26
CA GLY A 74 12.90 -0.69 8.13
C GLY A 74 14.34 -1.18 8.31
N PRO A 75 15.13 -0.50 9.15
CA PRO A 75 16.57 -0.76 9.31
C PRO A 75 16.92 -2.19 9.72
N SER A 76 16.03 -2.91 10.41
CA SER A 76 16.28 -4.31 10.78
C SER A 76 16.13 -5.28 9.61
N GLY A 77 15.49 -4.86 8.52
CA GLY A 77 15.21 -5.71 7.36
C GLY A 77 14.18 -6.81 7.61
N MET A 78 13.48 -6.79 8.75
CA MET A 78 12.52 -7.80 9.15
C MET A 78 11.07 -7.34 8.88
N GLU A 79 10.18 -8.29 8.63
CA GLU A 79 8.75 -8.05 8.35
C GLU A 79 7.99 -7.34 9.50
N ASN A 80 8.52 -7.39 10.72
CA ASN A 80 7.94 -6.69 11.87
C ASN A 80 8.37 -5.22 11.96
N ASP A 81 9.31 -4.78 11.13
CA ASP A 81 9.85 -3.44 11.05
C ASP A 81 9.53 -2.85 9.67
N ILE A 82 8.31 -2.34 9.52
CA ILE A 82 7.82 -1.74 8.27
C ILE A 82 7.70 -0.24 8.49
N TYR A 83 8.20 0.54 7.54
CA TYR A 83 8.08 1.99 7.51
C TYR A 83 7.19 2.46 6.36
N LEU A 84 6.44 3.53 6.61
CA LEU A 84 5.53 4.13 5.65
C LEU A 84 6.03 5.51 5.24
N PHE A 85 5.99 5.78 3.95
CA PHE A 85 6.31 7.07 3.35
C PHE A 85 5.13 7.56 2.53
N GLN A 86 4.65 8.76 2.81
CA GLN A 86 3.59 9.38 2.00
C GLN A 86 4.10 9.68 0.59
N GLN A 87 3.24 9.50 -0.41
CA GLN A 87 3.53 9.81 -1.82
C GLN A 87 3.02 11.21 -2.22
#